data_AF-A0A1J5HIF1-F1
#
_entry.id   AF-A0A1J5HIF1-F1
#
_cell.length_a   1.000
_cell.length_b   1.000
_cell.length_c   1.000
_cell.angle_alpha   90.00
_cell.angle_beta   90.00
_cell.angle_gamma   90.00
#
_symmetry.space_group_name_H-M   'P 1'
#
loop_
_entity.id
_entity.type
_entity.pdbx_description
1 polymer ?
#
loop_
_entity_poly.entity_id
_entity_poly.type
_entity_poly.pdbx_seq_one_letter_code
_entity_poly.pdbx_strand_id
1 'polypeptide(L)'
;MSRDLAGLEAIAAMMFDAELARLNAVSAELAARTAELAALAEARNARAEMLQSGGGGDDFAFLAGQDGLWSAWLVRTGARLSREAAEIAARREAQRLRAQKAFGKRDALRQMRAREDADRHRKQDRTRGD
;
A
#
# COMPACT_ATOMS: atom_id res chain seq x y z
N MET A 1 -16.62 -22.61 -25.69
CA MET A 1 -15.76 -22.96 -24.55
C MET A 1 -14.39 -22.30 -24.60
N SER A 2 -13.49 -22.60 -25.55
CA SER A 2 -12.16 -21.95 -25.59
C SER A 2 -12.19 -20.40 -25.70
N ARG A 3 -13.10 -19.83 -26.51
CA ARG A 3 -13.30 -18.36 -26.59
C ARG A 3 -13.80 -17.77 -25.27
N ASP A 4 -14.60 -18.52 -24.53
CA ASP A 4 -15.19 -18.06 -23.27
C ASP A 4 -14.13 -18.00 -22.16
N LEU A 5 -13.21 -18.97 -22.11
CA LEU A 5 -12.07 -18.98 -21.18
C LEU A 5 -11.07 -17.85 -21.45
N ALA A 6 -10.77 -17.56 -22.72
CA ALA A 6 -9.90 -16.44 -23.07
C ALA A 6 -10.53 -15.08 -22.68
N GLY A 7 -11.84 -14.93 -22.84
CA GLY A 7 -12.57 -13.74 -22.39
C GLY A 7 -12.55 -13.59 -20.87
N LEU A 8 -12.78 -14.68 -20.13
CA LEU A 8 -12.71 -14.69 -18.67
C LEU A 8 -11.30 -14.39 -18.15
N GLU A 9 -10.26 -14.93 -18.78
CA GLU A 9 -8.85 -14.63 -18.45
C GLU A 9 -8.55 -13.14 -18.63
N ALA A 10 -8.98 -12.53 -19.73
CA ALA A 10 -8.79 -11.11 -19.99
C ALA A 10 -9.51 -10.24 -18.94
N ILE A 11 -10.75 -10.56 -18.59
CA ILE A 11 -11.49 -9.87 -17.52
C ILE A 11 -10.77 -10.03 -16.18
N ALA A 12 -10.30 -11.24 -15.84
CA ALA A 12 -9.58 -11.49 -14.60
C ALA A 12 -8.24 -10.73 -14.54
N ALA A 13 -7.55 -10.57 -15.68
CA ALA A 13 -6.36 -9.73 -15.78
C ALA A 13 -6.67 -8.26 -15.50
N MET A 14 -7.70 -7.70 -16.15
CA MET A 14 -8.13 -6.32 -15.91
C MET A 14 -8.54 -6.08 -14.45
N MET A 15 -9.26 -7.03 -13.85
CA MET A 15 -9.62 -6.95 -12.43
C MET A 15 -8.38 -6.95 -11.54
N PHE A 16 -7.41 -7.82 -11.82
CA PHE A 16 -6.15 -7.85 -11.06
C PHE A 16 -5.38 -6.53 -11.17
N ASP A 17 -5.26 -5.98 -12.37
CA ASP A 17 -4.59 -4.69 -12.60
C ASP A 17 -5.30 -3.55 -11.85
N ALA A 18 -6.63 -3.54 -11.84
CA ALA A 18 -7.42 -2.60 -11.05
C ALA A 18 -7.18 -2.75 -9.54
N GLU A 19 -7.11 -3.99 -9.01
CA GLU A 19 -6.81 -4.20 -7.59
C GLU A 19 -5.38 -3.79 -7.22
N LEU A 20 -4.40 -3.98 -8.12
CA LEU A 20 -3.03 -3.50 -7.94
C LEU A 20 -2.96 -1.97 -7.93
N ALA A 21 -3.64 -1.31 -8.88
CA ALA A 21 -3.70 0.15 -8.92
C ALA A 21 -4.25 0.74 -7.62
N ARG A 22 -5.32 0.14 -7.08
CA ARG A 22 -5.87 0.53 -5.77
C ARG A 22 -4.90 0.25 -4.62
N LEU A 23 -4.21 -0.90 -4.63
CA LEU A 23 -3.22 -1.22 -3.61
C LEU A 23 -2.06 -0.22 -3.60
N ASN A 24 -1.60 0.21 -4.78
CA ASN A 24 -0.57 1.23 -4.93
C ASN A 24 -1.04 2.58 -4.40
N ALA A 25 -2.26 2.99 -4.71
CA ALA A 25 -2.84 4.23 -4.21
C ALA A 25 -2.90 4.26 -2.67
N VAL A 26 -3.40 3.20 -2.03
CA VAL A 26 -3.45 3.10 -0.56
C VAL A 26 -2.05 3.00 0.05
N SER A 27 -1.10 2.37 -0.64
CA SER A 27 0.30 2.31 -0.18
C SER A 27 0.98 3.68 -0.24
N ALA A 28 0.69 4.49 -1.26
CA ALA A 28 1.19 5.86 -1.35
C ALA A 28 0.58 6.76 -0.25
N GLU A 29 -0.70 6.60 0.04
CA GLU A 29 -1.36 7.29 1.15
C GLU A 29 -0.72 6.95 2.51
N LEU A 30 -0.42 5.67 2.74
CA LEU A 30 0.27 5.23 3.96
C LEU A 30 1.67 5.85 4.05
N ALA A 31 2.43 5.82 2.95
CA ALA A 31 3.76 6.40 2.89
C ALA A 31 3.75 7.90 3.23
N ALA A 32 2.79 8.65 2.69
CA ALA A 32 2.62 10.07 3.00
C ALA A 32 2.37 10.31 4.50
N ARG A 33 1.47 9.56 5.14
CA ARG A 33 1.22 9.70 6.59
C ARG A 33 2.40 9.31 7.44
N THR A 34 3.16 8.28 7.06
CA THR A 34 4.39 7.92 7.77
C THR A 34 5.48 8.98 7.62
N ALA A 35 5.57 9.65 6.46
CA ALA A 35 6.50 10.75 6.24
C ALA A 35 6.15 11.98 7.11
N GLU A 36 4.85 12.29 7.26
CA GLU A 36 4.40 13.35 8.17
C GLU A 36 4.75 13.06 9.64
N LEU A 37 4.60 11.80 10.09
CA LEU A 37 5.04 11.38 11.42
C LEU A 37 6.55 11.54 11.60
N ALA A 38 7.34 11.15 10.60
CA ALA A 38 8.79 11.30 10.63
C ALA A 38 9.19 12.77 10.70
N ALA A 39 8.57 13.64 9.89
CA ALA A 39 8.83 15.09 9.93
C ALA A 39 8.49 15.71 11.31
N LEU A 40 7.44 15.22 11.97
CA LEU A 40 7.06 15.68 13.31
C LEU A 40 8.08 15.24 14.37
N ALA A 41 8.66 14.04 14.22
CA ALA A 41 9.74 13.56 15.07
C ALA A 41 11.05 14.33 14.83
N GLU A 42 11.40 14.60 13.57
CA GLU A 42 12.54 15.43 13.18
C GLU A 42 12.43 16.84 13.79
N ALA A 43 11.28 17.50 13.66
CA ALA A 43 11.05 18.82 14.25
C ALA A 43 11.20 18.81 15.78
N ARG A 44 10.72 17.75 16.44
CA ARG A 44 10.91 17.55 17.88
C ARG A 44 12.39 17.43 18.25
N ASN A 45 13.14 16.61 17.52
CA ASN A 45 14.55 16.38 17.77
C ASN A 45 15.38 17.65 17.54
N ALA A 46 15.14 18.34 16.42
CA ALA A 46 15.79 19.61 16.10
C ALA A 46 15.59 20.67 17.19
N ARG A 47 14.37 20.78 17.75
CA ARG A 47 14.11 21.69 18.89
C ARG A 47 14.88 21.27 20.13
N ALA A 48 14.94 19.98 20.44
CA ALA A 48 15.67 19.47 21.60
C ALA A 48 17.18 19.74 21.48
N GLU A 49 17.77 19.53 20.30
CA GLU A 49 19.18 19.85 20.02
C GLU A 49 19.47 21.36 20.16
N MET A 50 18.55 22.21 19.68
CA MET A 50 18.70 23.67 19.81
C MET A 50 18.70 24.13 21.28
N LEU A 51 17.85 23.53 22.12
CA LEU A 51 17.82 23.83 23.56
C LEU A 51 19.07 23.32 24.29
N GLN A 52 19.62 22.17 23.88
CA GLN A 52 20.82 21.59 24.50
C GLN A 52 22.12 22.31 24.14
N SER A 53 22.21 22.88 22.93
CA SER A 53 23.41 23.56 22.42
C SER A 53 23.63 24.99 22.97
N GLY A 54 22.89 25.38 24.01
CA GLY A 54 23.04 26.68 24.67
C GLY A 54 22.26 27.83 24.02
N GLY A 55 21.55 27.58 22.91
CA GLY A 55 20.64 28.54 22.28
C GLY A 55 19.38 28.86 23.10
N GLY A 56 19.10 28.10 24.17
CA GLY A 56 17.92 28.27 25.02
C GLY A 56 17.97 29.47 25.99
N GLY A 57 19.15 30.04 26.24
CA GLY A 57 19.32 31.15 27.20
C GLY A 57 18.63 32.46 26.77
N ASP A 58 18.58 32.71 25.46
CA ASP A 58 17.93 33.88 24.84
C ASP A 58 16.66 33.48 24.07
N ASP A 59 16.21 32.23 24.18
CA ASP A 59 15.03 31.75 23.49
C ASP A 59 13.75 32.17 24.22
N PHE A 60 13.16 33.28 23.76
CA PHE A 60 11.91 33.80 24.29
C PHE A 60 10.75 32.78 24.28
N ALA A 61 10.71 31.84 23.34
CA ALA A 61 9.64 30.83 23.30
C ALA A 61 9.81 29.81 24.43
N PHE A 62 11.05 29.44 24.77
CA PHE A 62 11.36 28.61 25.92
C PHE A 62 11.05 29.34 27.23
N LEU A 63 11.53 30.58 27.36
CA LEU A 63 11.31 31.41 28.56
C LEU A 63 9.83 31.73 28.81
N ALA A 64 9.03 31.88 27.74
CA ALA A 64 7.58 32.10 27.83
C ALA A 64 6.76 30.81 27.98
N GLY A 65 7.40 29.64 28.12
CA GLY A 65 6.73 28.34 28.32
C GLY A 65 5.97 27.82 27.09
N GLN A 66 6.18 28.40 25.90
CA GLN A 66 5.49 28.00 24.67
C GLN A 66 5.88 26.59 24.22
N ASP A 67 7.07 26.12 24.60
CA ASP A 67 7.51 24.74 24.35
C ASP A 67 6.61 23.67 24.98
N GLY A 68 5.98 23.98 26.12
CA GLY A 68 5.02 23.07 26.74
C GLY A 68 3.75 22.90 25.89
N LEU A 69 3.23 24.01 25.37
CA LEU A 69 2.06 24.01 24.48
C LEU A 69 2.37 23.34 23.15
N TRP A 70 3.54 23.61 22.57
CA TRP A 70 4.03 22.98 21.36
C TRP A 70 4.23 21.47 21.54
N SER A 71 4.86 21.05 22.63
CA SER A 71 5.02 19.62 22.97
C SER A 71 3.67 18.91 23.13
N ALA A 72 2.72 19.53 23.84
CA ALA A 72 1.38 18.98 23.96
C ALA A 72 0.66 18.88 22.60
N TRP A 73 0.86 19.87 21.72
CA TRP A 73 0.36 19.82 20.34
C TRP A 73 1.03 18.71 19.52
N LEU A 74 2.35 18.51 19.63
CA LEU A 74 3.07 17.42 18.97
C LEU A 74 2.51 16.06 19.38
N VAL A 75 2.27 15.84 20.67
CA VAL A 75 1.70 14.57 21.18
C VAL A 75 0.30 14.33 20.60
N ARG A 76 -0.59 15.32 20.63
CA ARG A 76 -1.94 15.18 20.07
C ARG A 76 -1.92 14.93 18.56
N THR A 77 -1.07 15.66 17.84
CA THR A 77 -0.95 15.56 16.39
C THR A 77 -0.34 14.22 15.98
N GLY A 78 0.73 13.79 16.66
CA GLY A 78 1.33 12.47 16.47
C GLY A 78 0.33 11.35 16.74
N ALA A 79 -0.43 11.42 17.84
CA ALA A 79 -1.46 10.42 18.12
C ALA A 79 -2.56 10.36 17.06
N ARG A 80 -2.98 11.52 16.52
CA ARG A 80 -3.93 11.58 15.40
C ARG A 80 -3.35 10.95 14.14
N LEU A 81 -2.16 11.37 13.72
CA LEU A 81 -1.51 10.84 12.52
C LEU A 81 -1.21 9.33 12.62
N SER A 82 -0.83 8.84 13.80
CA SER A 82 -0.63 7.40 14.04
C SER A 82 -1.92 6.61 13.90
N ARG A 83 -3.06 7.14 14.38
CA ARG A 83 -4.37 6.50 14.17
C ARG A 83 -4.73 6.47 12.70
N GLU A 84 -4.59 7.59 11.99
CA GLU A 84 -4.86 7.66 10.55
C GLU A 84 -3.97 6.67 9.77
N ALA A 85 -2.67 6.59 10.10
CA ALA A 85 -1.76 5.63 9.49
C ALA A 85 -2.17 4.17 9.76
N ALA A 86 -2.62 3.85 10.99
CA ALA A 86 -3.11 2.52 11.33
C ALA A 86 -4.37 2.14 10.55
N GLU A 87 -5.32 3.09 10.39
CA GLU A 87 -6.52 2.90 9.57
C GLU A 87 -6.16 2.66 8.10
N ILE A 88 -5.24 3.45 7.54
CA ILE A 88 -4.76 3.25 6.16
C ILE A 88 -4.05 1.90 6.03
N ALA A 89 -3.23 1.50 7.01
CA ALA A 89 -2.58 0.20 7.01
C ALA A 89 -3.59 -0.96 7.02
N ALA A 90 -4.68 -0.85 7.78
CA ALA A 90 -5.76 -1.82 7.76
C ALA A 90 -6.45 -1.89 6.39
N ARG A 91 -6.72 -0.73 5.76
CA ARG A 91 -7.26 -0.68 4.39
C ARG A 91 -6.30 -1.28 3.36
N ARG A 92 -4.99 -1.03 3.49
CA ARG A 92 -3.96 -1.60 2.63
C ARG A 92 -3.95 -3.12 2.72
N GLU A 93 -4.04 -3.66 3.92
CA GLU A 93 -4.05 -5.12 4.12
C GLU A 93 -5.32 -5.75 3.53
N ALA A 94 -6.49 -5.15 3.76
CA ALA A 94 -7.73 -5.58 3.12
C ALA A 94 -7.63 -5.57 1.58
N GLN A 95 -7.00 -4.53 1.02
CA GLN A 95 -6.77 -4.40 -0.42
C GLN A 95 -5.75 -5.42 -0.95
N ARG A 96 -4.70 -5.73 -0.19
CA ARG A 96 -3.71 -6.77 -0.51
C ARG A 96 -4.39 -8.14 -0.66
N LEU A 97 -5.29 -8.48 0.25
CA LEU A 97 -6.07 -9.73 0.19
C LEU A 97 -6.97 -9.78 -1.05
N ARG A 98 -7.55 -8.65 -1.47
CA ARG A 98 -8.34 -8.58 -2.71
C ARG A 98 -7.47 -8.78 -3.94
N ALA A 99 -6.32 -8.11 -4.01
CA ALA A 99 -5.35 -8.28 -5.10
C ALA A 99 -4.85 -9.73 -5.18
N GLN A 100 -4.57 -10.38 -4.04
CA GLN A 100 -4.17 -11.80 -3.98
C GLN A 100 -5.27 -12.73 -4.51
N LYS A 101 -6.54 -12.48 -4.18
CA LYS A 101 -7.66 -13.25 -4.71
C LYS A 101 -7.82 -13.05 -6.23
N ALA A 102 -7.69 -11.81 -6.72
CA ALA A 102 -7.76 -11.51 -8.15
C ALA A 102 -6.61 -12.18 -8.92
N PHE A 103 -5.39 -12.15 -8.36
CA PHE A 103 -4.24 -12.88 -8.89
C PHE A 103 -4.53 -14.38 -9.02
N GLY A 104 -5.01 -15.01 -7.94
CA GLY A 104 -5.32 -16.45 -7.95
C GLY A 104 -6.36 -16.83 -8.99
N LYS A 105 -7.41 -16.00 -9.18
CA LYS A 105 -8.42 -16.22 -10.23
C LYS A 105 -7.81 -16.14 -11.63
N ARG A 106 -7.01 -15.11 -11.89
CA ARG A 106 -6.31 -14.94 -13.18
C ARG A 106 -5.40 -16.12 -13.47
N ASP A 107 -4.64 -16.56 -12.47
CA ASP A 107 -3.69 -17.67 -12.61
C ASP A 107 -4.41 -19.00 -12.85
N ALA A 108 -5.50 -19.28 -12.13
CA ALA A 108 -6.31 -20.46 -12.35
C ALA A 108 -6.89 -20.51 -13.78
N LEU A 109 -7.42 -19.39 -14.29
CA LEU A 109 -7.94 -19.30 -15.65
C LEU A 109 -6.85 -19.53 -16.70
N ARG A 110 -5.66 -18.93 -16.49
CA ARG A 110 -4.49 -19.15 -17.34
C ARG A 110 -4.08 -20.63 -17.38
N GLN A 111 -4.05 -21.30 -16.23
CA GLN A 111 -3.73 -22.73 -16.16
C GLN A 111 -4.78 -23.59 -16.87
N MET A 112 -6.07 -23.29 -16.70
CA MET A 112 -7.16 -24.01 -17.39
C MET A 112 -7.03 -23.87 -18.91
N ARG A 113 -6.76 -22.66 -19.40
CA ARG A 113 -6.56 -22.39 -20.82
C ARG A 113 -5.36 -23.17 -21.38
N ALA A 114 -4.24 -23.16 -20.68
CA ALA A 114 -3.05 -23.92 -21.09
C ALA A 114 -3.34 -25.43 -21.21
N ARG A 115 -4.15 -25.99 -20.30
CA ARG A 115 -4.59 -27.39 -20.38
C ARG A 115 -5.49 -27.64 -21.60
N GLU A 116 -6.46 -26.77 -21.86
CA GLU A 116 -7.33 -26.90 -23.05
C GLU A 116 -6.55 -26.79 -24.38
N ASP A 117 -5.55 -25.93 -24.43
CA ASP A 117 -4.70 -25.75 -25.60
C ASP A 117 -3.84 -27.02 -25.83
N ALA A 118 -3.26 -27.59 -24.77
CA ALA A 118 -2.50 -28.84 -24.83
C ALA A 118 -3.37 -30.03 -25.26
N ASP A 119 -4.60 -30.13 -24.77
CA ASP A 119 -5.54 -31.20 -25.15
C ASP A 119 -5.98 -31.09 -26.60
N ARG A 120 -6.15 -29.86 -27.13
CA ARG A 120 -6.42 -29.63 -28.54
C ARG A 120 -5.26 -30.04 -29.44
N HIS A 121 -4.03 -29.70 -29.06
CA HIS A 121 -2.84 -30.10 -29.82
C HIS A 121 -2.73 -31.63 -29.88
N ARG A 122 -2.88 -32.31 -28.73
CA ARG A 122 -2.87 -33.78 -28.67
C ARG A 122 -3.95 -34.44 -29.54
N LYS A 123 -5.14 -33.86 -29.60
CA LYS A 123 -6.22 -34.36 -30.49
C LYS A 123 -5.89 -34.15 -31.97
N GLN A 124 -5.34 -32.99 -32.33
CA GLN A 124 -4.97 -32.68 -33.71
C GLN A 124 -3.85 -33.59 -34.24
N ASP A 125 -2.84 -33.87 -33.41
CA ASP A 125 -1.74 -34.78 -33.76
C ASP A 125 -2.25 -36.21 -33.97
N ARG A 126 -3.20 -36.66 -33.15
CA ARG A 126 -3.82 -37.98 -33.29
C ARG A 126 -4.64 -38.12 -34.57
N THR A 127 -5.35 -37.07 -35.00
CA THR A 127 -6.12 -37.07 -36.25
C THR A 127 -5.28 -36.91 -37.52
N ARG A 128 -3.99 -36.59 -37.40
CA ARG A 128 -3.06 -36.42 -38.54
C ARG A 128 -2.18 -37.65 -38.80
N GLY A 129 -2.16 -38.60 -37.86
CA GLY A 129 -1.35 -39.82 -37.94
C GLY A 129 -2.09 -41.06 -38.44
N ASP A 130 -3.42 -40.98 -38.59
CA ASP A 130 -4.27 -41.96 -39.27
C ASP A 130 -4.56 -41.49 -40.71
#